data_AF-A0A1Q4YKE5-F1
#
_entry.id   AF-A0A1Q4YKE5-F1
#
_cell.length_a   1.000
_cell.length_b   1.000
_cell.length_c   1.000
_cell.angle_alpha   90.00
_cell.angle_beta   90.00
_cell.angle_gamma   90.00
#
_symmetry.space_group_name_H-M   'P 1'
#
loop_
_entity.id
_entity.type
_entity.pdbx_description
1 polymer ?
#
loop_
_entity_poly.entity_id
_entity_poly.type
_entity_poly.pdbx_seq_one_letter_code
_entity_poly.pdbx_strand_id
1 'polypeptide(L)'
;MIEVQPNPEQRRAFAAHAVLQKPKWRTVSPTSFAVPADLFTALPEELLIGAVVDGHRYVSPDEDAALGNQPFARLLDCGKCYEEVGGEVHPHPECPLGTTAGLELVGVATEAGFREAVPGEPVPEVPAEAYDADSVPLTAADTSEAAPSGAPEGVFPCGSCDRDFTTERGRDTHERMKHPEA
;
A
#
# COMPACT_ATOMS: atom_id res chain seq x y z
N MET A 1 -3.71 13.95 -4.95
CA MET A 1 -4.22 14.62 -6.16
C MET A 1 -4.25 13.56 -7.23
N ILE A 2 -5.37 13.41 -7.90
CA ILE A 2 -5.61 12.43 -8.95
C ILE A 2 -5.43 13.14 -10.29
N GLU A 3 -4.60 12.62 -11.18
CA GLU A 3 -4.45 13.16 -12.53
C GLU A 3 -5.54 12.60 -13.45
N VAL A 4 -6.32 13.48 -14.07
CA VAL A 4 -7.38 13.11 -15.01
C VAL A 4 -7.08 13.72 -16.37
N GLN A 5 -6.94 12.86 -17.37
CA GLN A 5 -6.85 13.19 -18.79
C GLN A 5 -8.19 12.88 -19.47
N PRO A 6 -9.10 13.87 -19.60
CA PRO A 6 -10.40 13.66 -20.23
C PRO A 6 -10.30 13.37 -21.73
N ASN A 7 -11.29 12.65 -22.24
CA ASN A 7 -11.45 12.37 -23.67
C ASN A 7 -11.37 13.69 -24.49
N PRO A 8 -10.64 13.72 -25.63
CA PRO A 8 -10.58 14.85 -26.54
C PRO A 8 -11.87 15.63 -26.77
N GLU A 9 -12.99 14.93 -26.93
CA GLU A 9 -14.32 15.50 -27.19
C GLU A 9 -14.93 16.17 -25.95
N GLN A 10 -14.60 15.66 -24.75
CA GLN A 10 -15.14 16.10 -23.47
C GLN A 10 -14.27 17.15 -22.77
N ARG A 11 -13.05 17.40 -23.25
CA ARG A 11 -12.10 18.38 -22.67
C ARG A 11 -12.71 19.74 -22.36
N ARG A 12 -13.57 20.27 -23.24
CA ARG A 12 -14.22 21.58 -23.04
C ARG A 12 -15.21 21.54 -21.88
N ALA A 13 -16.04 20.49 -21.80
CA ALA A 13 -17.01 20.31 -20.73
C ALA A 13 -16.30 20.08 -19.39
N PHE A 14 -15.22 19.27 -19.40
CA PHE A 14 -14.37 19.05 -18.23
C PHE A 14 -13.73 20.35 -17.73
N ALA A 15 -13.17 21.15 -18.62
CA ALA A 15 -12.58 22.45 -18.27
C ALA A 15 -13.63 23.43 -17.73
N ALA A 16 -14.83 23.45 -18.30
CA ALA A 16 -15.93 24.28 -17.79
C ALA A 16 -16.33 23.85 -16.37
N HIS A 17 -16.41 22.54 -16.12
CA HIS A 17 -16.68 22.00 -14.80
C HIS A 17 -15.57 22.36 -13.80
N ALA A 18 -14.30 22.17 -14.18
CA ALA A 18 -13.12 22.46 -13.37
C ALA A 18 -13.08 23.91 -12.86
N VAL A 19 -13.56 24.87 -13.66
CA VAL A 19 -13.58 26.30 -13.31
C VAL A 19 -14.59 26.62 -12.21
N LEU A 20 -15.66 25.83 -12.09
CA LEU A 20 -16.71 26.02 -11.08
C LEU A 20 -16.32 25.47 -9.70
N GLN A 21 -15.29 24.62 -9.63
CA GLN A 21 -14.95 23.89 -8.42
C GLN A 21 -14.23 24.73 -7.37
N LYS A 22 -14.51 24.41 -6.09
CA LYS A 22 -13.87 24.97 -4.90
C LYS A 22 -13.53 23.82 -3.93
N PRO A 23 -12.25 23.50 -3.71
CA PRO A 23 -11.04 24.13 -4.25
C PRO A 23 -10.91 24.04 -5.77
N LYS A 24 -10.24 25.04 -6.36
CA LYS A 24 -10.06 25.12 -7.80
C LYS A 24 -9.10 24.04 -8.27
N TRP A 25 -9.48 23.34 -9.33
CA TRP A 25 -8.65 22.31 -9.93
C TRP A 25 -7.44 22.93 -10.60
N ARG A 26 -6.32 22.21 -10.57
CA ARG A 26 -5.07 22.67 -11.20
C ARG A 26 -4.92 22.01 -12.55
N THR A 27 -4.47 22.76 -13.55
CA THR A 27 -4.05 22.19 -14.84
C THR A 27 -2.62 21.69 -14.71
N VAL A 28 -2.38 20.40 -14.98
CA VAL A 28 -1.03 19.79 -14.92
C VAL A 28 -0.36 19.87 -16.27
N SER A 29 -1.12 19.59 -17.33
CA SER A 29 -0.67 19.66 -18.73
C SER A 29 -1.78 20.23 -19.63
N PRO A 30 -1.51 20.53 -20.91
CA PRO A 30 -2.55 20.95 -21.86
C PRO A 30 -3.71 19.94 -22.01
N THR A 31 -3.52 18.70 -21.57
CA THR A 31 -4.52 17.63 -21.68
C THR A 31 -4.95 17.02 -20.35
N SER A 32 -4.33 17.39 -19.22
CA SER A 32 -4.61 16.77 -17.92
C SER A 32 -4.79 17.77 -16.79
N PHE A 33 -5.63 17.38 -15.84
CA PHE A 33 -6.03 18.16 -14.68
C PHE A 33 -5.72 17.39 -13.40
N ALA A 34 -5.22 18.07 -12.37
CA ALA A 34 -5.09 17.51 -11.04
C ALA A 34 -6.36 17.81 -10.25
N VAL A 35 -7.09 16.75 -9.93
CA VAL A 35 -8.34 16.76 -9.20
C VAL A 35 -8.06 16.33 -7.75
N PRO A 36 -8.50 17.10 -6.75
CA PRO A 36 -8.47 16.65 -5.35
C PRO A 36 -9.29 15.37 -5.17
N ALA A 37 -8.82 14.42 -4.36
CA ALA A 37 -9.44 13.10 -4.23
C ALA A 37 -10.89 13.17 -3.71
N ASP A 38 -11.18 14.16 -2.87
CA ASP A 38 -12.50 14.51 -2.34
C ASP A 38 -13.48 15.02 -3.40
N LEU A 39 -12.98 15.68 -4.45
CA LEU A 39 -13.80 16.19 -5.55
C LEU A 39 -13.93 15.22 -6.72
N PHE A 40 -13.05 14.22 -6.79
CA PHE A 40 -13.08 13.22 -7.86
C PHE A 40 -14.36 12.39 -7.82
N THR A 41 -14.80 11.98 -6.63
CA THR A 41 -16.04 11.19 -6.45
C THR A 41 -17.31 11.98 -6.74
N ALA A 42 -17.24 13.31 -6.72
CA ALA A 42 -18.35 14.20 -7.06
C ALA A 42 -18.40 14.55 -8.55
N LEU A 43 -17.45 14.06 -9.35
CA LEU A 43 -17.39 14.39 -10.76
C LEU A 43 -18.49 13.66 -11.54
N PRO A 44 -19.20 14.33 -12.46
CA PRO A 44 -20.14 13.67 -13.35
C PRO A 44 -19.42 12.59 -14.15
N GLU A 45 -19.95 11.37 -14.07
CA GLU A 45 -19.39 10.20 -14.71
C GLU A 45 -19.31 10.36 -16.22
N GLU A 46 -20.24 11.11 -16.81
CA GLU A 46 -20.25 11.39 -18.24
C GLU A 46 -18.99 12.10 -18.71
N LEU A 47 -18.30 12.83 -17.82
CA LEU A 47 -17.01 13.49 -18.11
C LEU A 47 -15.80 12.57 -17.94
N LEU A 48 -16.00 11.41 -17.32
CA LEU A 48 -14.97 10.40 -17.09
C LEU A 48 -15.00 9.28 -18.14
N ILE A 49 -16.11 9.10 -18.86
CA ILE A 49 -16.22 8.08 -19.91
C ILE A 49 -15.14 8.29 -20.99
N GLY A 50 -14.23 7.32 -21.09
CA GLY A 50 -13.09 7.36 -22.02
C GLY A 50 -11.93 8.26 -21.56
N ALA A 51 -11.98 8.78 -20.34
CA ALA A 51 -10.85 9.47 -19.73
C ALA A 51 -9.77 8.47 -19.23
N VAL A 52 -8.57 9.00 -18.99
CA VAL A 52 -7.48 8.29 -18.33
C VAL A 52 -7.25 8.93 -16.95
N VAL A 53 -7.36 8.15 -15.88
CA VAL A 53 -7.20 8.54 -14.49
C VAL A 53 -5.93 7.89 -13.95
N ASP A 54 -4.94 8.69 -13.57
CA ASP A 54 -3.61 8.25 -13.11
C ASP A 54 -2.95 7.21 -14.04
N GLY A 55 -3.15 7.36 -15.35
CA GLY A 55 -2.62 6.44 -16.37
C GLY A 55 -3.52 5.23 -16.68
N HIS A 56 -4.61 5.03 -15.95
CA HIS A 56 -5.57 3.95 -16.17
C HIS A 56 -6.82 4.44 -16.89
N ARG A 57 -7.33 3.69 -17.86
CA ARG A 57 -8.62 4.01 -18.49
C ARG A 57 -9.71 3.96 -17.43
N TYR A 58 -10.52 5.02 -17.35
CA TYR A 58 -11.72 4.98 -16.53
C TYR A 58 -12.72 3.98 -17.11
N VAL A 59 -13.20 3.08 -16.26
CA VAL A 59 -14.25 2.11 -16.56
C VAL A 59 -15.46 2.50 -15.72
N SER A 60 -16.61 2.70 -16.37
CA SER A 60 -17.84 2.97 -15.66
C SER A 60 -18.31 1.71 -14.92
N PRO A 61 -18.92 1.84 -13.73
CA PRO A 61 -19.55 0.71 -13.06
C PRO A 61 -20.57 -0.02 -13.95
N ASP A 62 -21.25 0.70 -14.84
CA ASP A 62 -22.17 0.12 -15.82
C ASP A 62 -21.46 -0.69 -16.90
N GLU A 63 -20.28 -0.25 -17.38
CA GLU A 63 -19.46 -1.01 -18.35
C GLU A 63 -18.90 -2.27 -17.70
N ASP A 64 -18.37 -2.16 -16.48
CA ASP A 64 -17.92 -3.32 -15.69
C ASP A 64 -19.07 -4.31 -15.44
N ALA A 65 -20.26 -3.83 -15.06
CA ALA A 65 -21.45 -4.66 -14.86
C ALA A 65 -21.88 -5.38 -16.16
N ALA A 66 -21.84 -4.69 -17.31
CA ALA A 66 -22.17 -5.26 -18.61
C ALA A 66 -21.14 -6.32 -19.07
N LEU A 67 -19.88 -6.14 -18.70
CA LEU A 67 -18.80 -7.10 -18.97
C LEU A 67 -18.81 -8.30 -17.99
N GLY A 68 -19.68 -8.29 -16.99
CA GLY A 68 -19.72 -9.33 -15.96
C GLY A 68 -18.61 -9.19 -14.91
N ASN A 69 -17.83 -8.11 -14.96
CA ASN A 69 -16.96 -7.66 -13.88
C ASN A 69 -17.84 -6.98 -12.82
N GLN A 70 -18.65 -7.76 -12.12
CA GLN A 70 -19.23 -7.26 -10.88
C GLN A 70 -18.07 -6.87 -9.95
N PRO A 71 -18.16 -5.75 -9.19
CA PRO A 71 -17.18 -5.48 -8.15
C PRO A 71 -17.02 -6.73 -7.31
N PHE A 72 -15.75 -7.12 -7.04
CA PHE A 72 -15.29 -8.43 -6.56
C PHE A 72 -15.86 -8.90 -5.22
N ALA A 73 -16.86 -8.20 -4.71
CA ALA A 73 -17.41 -8.25 -3.39
C ALA A 73 -18.92 -8.04 -3.49
N ARG A 74 -19.69 -9.13 -3.59
CA ARG A 74 -21.11 -9.03 -3.22
C ARG A 74 -21.14 -8.69 -1.74
N LEU A 75 -21.55 -7.45 -1.43
CA LEU A 75 -21.70 -7.01 -0.05
C LEU A 75 -22.80 -7.87 0.60
N LEU A 76 -22.44 -8.62 1.63
CA LEU A 76 -23.38 -9.47 2.38
C LEU A 76 -24.31 -8.59 3.22
N ASP A 77 -25.40 -9.17 3.76
CA ASP A 77 -26.47 -8.44 4.47
C ASP A 77 -25.99 -7.58 5.66
N CYS A 78 -24.82 -7.88 6.22
CA CYS A 78 -24.15 -7.10 7.26
C CYS A 78 -23.63 -5.72 6.77
N GLY A 79 -23.57 -5.47 5.46
CA GLY A 79 -23.07 -4.23 4.86
C GLY A 79 -21.56 -3.98 4.98
N LYS A 80 -20.81 -4.88 5.60
CA LYS A 80 -19.35 -4.78 5.83
C LYS A 80 -18.57 -6.05 5.47
N CYS A 81 -19.26 -7.11 5.08
CA CYS A 81 -18.70 -8.40 4.67
C CYS A 81 -18.90 -8.54 3.17
N TYR A 82 -18.03 -9.31 2.51
CA TYR A 82 -18.08 -9.47 1.07
C TYR A 82 -17.73 -10.88 0.63
N GLU A 83 -18.27 -11.31 -0.51
CA GLU A 83 -17.93 -12.60 -1.14
C GLU A 83 -16.73 -12.44 -2.09
N GLU A 84 -15.62 -13.13 -1.83
CA GLU A 84 -14.42 -13.14 -2.67
C GLU A 84 -14.14 -14.59 -3.15
N VAL A 85 -14.06 -14.81 -4.47
CA VAL A 85 -13.80 -16.14 -5.10
C VAL A 85 -14.73 -17.26 -4.59
N GLY A 86 -16.00 -16.95 -4.32
CA GLY A 86 -16.99 -17.92 -3.81
C GLY A 86 -16.88 -18.23 -2.31
N GLY A 87 -16.08 -17.47 -1.56
CA GLY A 87 -16.00 -17.53 -0.11
C GLY A 87 -16.44 -16.22 0.56
N GLU A 88 -17.15 -16.32 1.69
CA GLU A 88 -17.58 -15.16 2.48
C GLU A 88 -16.43 -14.64 3.36
N VAL A 89 -16.04 -13.37 3.15
CA VAL A 89 -15.00 -12.67 3.91
C VAL A 89 -15.64 -11.73 4.93
N HIS A 90 -15.31 -11.92 6.21
CA HIS A 90 -15.84 -11.15 7.34
C HIS A 90 -14.74 -10.36 8.06
N PRO A 91 -14.33 -9.18 7.55
CA PRO A 91 -13.18 -8.43 8.06
C PRO A 91 -13.47 -7.64 9.36
N HIS A 92 -14.65 -7.80 9.99
CA HIS A 92 -15.04 -7.04 11.18
C HIS A 92 -15.47 -7.95 12.35
N PRO A 93 -15.02 -7.65 13.58
CA PRO A 93 -15.24 -8.53 14.75
C PRO A 93 -16.69 -8.55 15.25
N GLU A 94 -17.49 -7.55 14.84
CA GLU A 94 -18.90 -7.40 15.19
C GLU A 94 -19.85 -8.16 14.24
N CYS A 95 -19.32 -8.99 13.33
CA CYS A 95 -20.16 -9.76 12.40
C CYS A 95 -20.86 -10.92 13.13
N PRO A 96 -22.21 -11.01 13.10
CA PRO A 96 -22.92 -12.11 13.76
C PRO A 96 -22.62 -13.48 13.14
N LEU A 97 -22.11 -13.51 11.90
CA LEU A 97 -21.66 -14.72 11.20
C LEU A 97 -20.15 -14.98 11.40
N GLY A 98 -19.37 -13.97 11.78
CA GLY A 98 -17.90 -14.01 11.80
C GLY A 98 -17.28 -14.37 13.16
N THR A 99 -18.07 -14.68 14.20
CA THR A 99 -17.50 -14.92 15.54
C THR A 99 -16.91 -16.32 15.73
N THR A 100 -17.20 -17.33 14.90
CA THR A 100 -16.71 -18.70 15.17
C THR A 100 -16.56 -19.57 13.93
N ALA A 101 -15.43 -19.44 13.23
CA ALA A 101 -14.92 -20.53 12.40
C ALA A 101 -13.38 -20.46 12.32
N GLY A 102 -12.74 -20.95 13.38
CA GLY A 102 -11.44 -21.59 13.32
C GLY A 102 -10.34 -20.95 12.46
N LEU A 103 -9.84 -19.78 12.85
CA LEU A 103 -8.38 -19.61 12.79
C LEU A 103 -7.79 -20.48 13.91
N GLU A 104 -7.86 -21.81 13.75
CA GLU A 104 -6.89 -22.66 14.42
C GLU A 104 -5.54 -22.24 13.86
N LEU A 105 -4.74 -21.57 14.69
CA LEU A 105 -3.35 -21.29 14.39
C LEU A 105 -2.59 -22.62 14.33
N VAL A 106 -2.71 -23.33 13.21
CA VAL A 106 -1.90 -24.50 12.90
C VAL A 106 -0.45 -24.01 12.80
N GLY A 107 0.31 -24.20 13.89
CA GLY A 107 1.72 -23.79 13.97
C GLY A 107 2.13 -23.04 15.23
N VAL A 108 1.22 -22.68 16.14
CA VAL A 108 1.63 -22.18 17.46
C VAL A 108 2.20 -23.35 18.27
N ALA A 109 3.46 -23.23 18.66
CA ALA A 109 4.17 -24.24 19.45
C ALA A 109 3.44 -24.48 20.78
N THR A 110 2.64 -25.55 20.83
CA THR A 110 2.16 -26.11 22.10
C THR A 110 3.32 -26.81 22.82
N GLU A 111 3.33 -26.89 24.15
CA GLU A 111 4.36 -27.62 24.91
C GLU A 111 4.49 -29.10 24.47
N ALA A 112 3.44 -29.68 23.90
CA ALA A 112 3.45 -31.04 23.34
C ALA A 112 4.11 -31.14 21.93
N GLY A 113 4.42 -30.02 21.28
CA GLY A 113 4.95 -29.93 19.91
C GLY A 113 6.47 -29.77 19.80
N PHE A 114 7.18 -29.71 20.93
CA PHE A 114 8.64 -29.68 20.94
C PHE A 114 9.20 -31.06 20.58
N ARG A 115 9.49 -31.26 19.29
CA ARG A 115 10.39 -32.33 18.86
C ARG A 115 11.83 -31.83 18.92
N GLU A 116 12.73 -32.64 19.46
CA GLU A 116 14.16 -32.38 19.41
C GLU A 116 14.58 -32.29 17.94
N ALA A 117 15.25 -31.18 17.57
CA ALA A 117 15.70 -30.99 16.20
C ALA A 117 16.77 -32.05 15.90
N VAL A 118 16.42 -33.03 15.05
CA VAL A 118 17.39 -33.95 14.49
C VAL A 118 18.31 -33.11 13.61
N PRO A 119 19.63 -33.03 13.90
CA PRO A 119 20.57 -32.35 13.03
C PRO A 119 20.43 -32.91 11.62
N GLY A 120 19.96 -32.07 10.70
CA GLY A 120 19.70 -32.49 9.33
C GLY A 120 20.98 -33.00 8.69
N GLU A 121 20.84 -34.04 7.87
CA GLU A 121 21.90 -34.51 6.97
C GLU A 121 22.44 -33.31 6.16
N PRO A 122 23.76 -33.16 5.99
CA PRO A 122 24.33 -32.02 5.30
C PRO A 122 23.69 -31.91 3.91
N VAL A 123 23.14 -30.73 3.63
CA VAL A 123 22.50 -30.43 2.35
C VAL A 123 23.50 -30.74 1.23
N PRO A 124 23.13 -31.49 0.19
CA PRO A 124 24.04 -31.79 -0.90
C PRO A 124 24.52 -30.50 -1.56
N GLU A 125 25.81 -30.44 -1.87
CA GLU A 125 26.39 -29.30 -2.58
C GLU A 125 25.74 -29.18 -3.95
N VAL A 126 25.09 -28.04 -4.19
CA VAL A 126 24.44 -27.76 -5.47
C VAL A 126 25.53 -27.51 -6.52
N PRO A 127 25.55 -28.24 -7.65
CA PRO A 127 26.57 -28.04 -8.67
C PRO A 127 26.51 -26.62 -9.24
N ALA A 128 27.67 -26.05 -9.57
CA ALA A 128 27.78 -24.69 -10.12
C ALA A 128 26.99 -24.52 -11.43
N GLU A 129 26.69 -25.62 -12.13
CA GLU A 129 25.89 -25.69 -13.35
C GLU A 129 24.41 -25.37 -13.12
N ALA A 130 23.93 -25.40 -11.87
CA ALA A 130 22.57 -25.00 -11.50
C ALA A 130 22.39 -23.47 -11.47
N TYR A 131 23.48 -22.70 -11.57
CA TYR A 131 23.44 -21.26 -11.71
C TYR A 131 23.57 -20.90 -13.19
N ASP A 132 22.54 -20.26 -13.76
CA ASP A 132 22.55 -19.79 -15.14
C ASP A 132 23.67 -18.77 -15.37
N ALA A 133 24.15 -18.65 -16.61
CA ALA A 133 25.25 -17.75 -16.98
C ALA A 133 24.96 -16.26 -16.71
N ASP A 134 23.69 -15.90 -16.55
CA ASP A 134 23.24 -14.55 -16.17
C ASP A 134 23.15 -14.34 -14.64
N SER A 135 23.51 -15.36 -13.85
CA SER A 135 23.63 -15.23 -12.40
C SER A 135 24.85 -14.37 -12.09
N VAL A 136 24.60 -13.12 -11.69
CA VAL A 136 25.65 -12.23 -11.19
C VAL A 136 26.09 -12.75 -9.82
N PRO A 137 27.32 -13.28 -9.67
CA PRO A 137 27.79 -13.65 -8.35
C PRO A 137 27.91 -12.37 -7.54
N LEU A 138 27.15 -12.30 -6.44
CA LEU A 138 27.41 -11.32 -5.40
C LEU A 138 28.84 -11.58 -4.95
N THR A 139 29.76 -10.68 -5.32
CA THR A 139 31.12 -10.68 -4.78
C THR A 139 30.98 -10.83 -3.28
N ALA A 140 31.60 -11.86 -2.71
CA ALA A 140 31.57 -12.11 -1.29
C ALA A 140 31.80 -10.77 -0.60
N ALA A 141 30.72 -10.24 -0.02
CA ALA A 141 30.81 -9.08 0.81
C ALA A 141 31.80 -9.50 1.87
N ASP A 142 32.95 -8.83 1.83
CA ASP A 142 33.97 -8.86 2.83
C ASP A 142 33.25 -8.84 4.18
N THR A 143 33.21 -9.99 4.86
CA THR A 143 32.75 -10.11 6.24
C THR A 143 33.81 -9.50 7.16
N SER A 144 34.31 -8.32 6.81
CA SER A 144 34.66 -7.31 7.78
C SER A 144 33.37 -6.55 8.06
N GLU A 145 32.68 -6.96 9.12
CA GLU A 145 31.77 -6.09 9.86
C GLU A 145 32.57 -4.90 10.44
N ALA A 146 33.10 -4.05 9.57
CA ALA A 146 33.28 -2.66 9.90
C ALA A 146 31.91 -2.03 9.68
N ALA A 147 31.08 -2.06 10.73
CA ALA A 147 30.08 -1.03 10.92
C ALA A 147 30.71 0.32 10.53
N PRO A 148 29.99 1.25 9.87
CA PRO A 148 30.42 2.64 9.89
C PRO A 148 30.37 3.11 11.35
N SER A 149 31.43 2.83 12.11
CA SER A 149 31.80 3.49 13.35
C SER A 149 32.22 4.90 12.98
N GLY A 150 31.20 5.67 12.62
CA GLY A 150 31.20 7.11 12.45
C GLY A 150 29.97 7.72 13.11
N ALA A 151 29.34 7.01 14.06
CA ALA A 151 28.43 7.64 14.99
C ALA A 151 29.27 8.35 16.05
N PRO A 152 29.17 9.68 16.23
CA PRO A 152 29.57 10.25 17.50
C PRO A 152 28.73 9.57 18.58
N GLU A 153 29.39 8.90 19.53
CA GLU A 153 28.78 8.47 20.78
C GLU A 153 28.29 9.72 21.51
N GLY A 154 27.04 10.09 21.21
CA GLY A 154 26.39 11.27 21.73
C GLY A 154 24.99 10.88 22.14
N VAL A 155 24.65 11.17 23.38
CA VAL A 155 23.25 11.23 23.77
C VAL A 155 22.69 12.50 23.12
N PHE A 156 21.63 12.36 22.32
CA PHE A 156 20.95 13.46 21.65
C PHE A 156 19.66 13.79 22.42
N PRO A 157 19.68 14.68 23.43
CA PRO A 157 18.48 15.07 24.15
C PRO A 157 17.55 15.88 23.24
N CYS A 158 16.24 15.71 23.40
CA CYS A 158 15.23 16.54 22.78
C CYS A 158 15.24 17.95 23.39
N GLY A 159 15.08 18.99 22.56
CA GLY A 159 15.04 20.38 23.05
C GLY A 159 13.77 20.75 23.80
N SER A 160 12.70 19.95 23.65
CA SER A 160 11.36 20.25 24.17
C SER A 160 10.86 19.27 25.24
N CYS A 161 11.56 18.17 25.48
CA CYS A 161 11.26 17.22 26.56
C CYS A 161 12.50 16.45 27.02
N ASP A 162 12.44 15.79 28.16
CA ASP A 162 13.57 15.06 28.77
C ASP A 162 13.89 13.70 28.11
N ARG A 163 13.56 13.53 26.82
CA ARG A 163 13.85 12.27 26.11
C ARG A 163 15.20 12.33 25.40
N ASP A 164 15.96 11.27 25.63
CA ASP A 164 17.26 11.04 25.02
C ASP A 164 17.18 10.08 23.84
N PHE A 165 17.94 10.38 22.77
CA PHE A 165 18.05 9.54 21.59
C PHE A 165 19.50 9.13 21.35
N THR A 166 19.67 7.92 20.82
CA THR A 166 20.99 7.38 20.45
C THR A 166 21.46 7.84 19.07
N THR A 167 20.60 8.56 18.32
CA THR A 167 20.92 9.10 17.00
C THR A 167 20.25 10.45 16.81
N GLU A 168 20.93 11.35 16.09
CA GLU A 168 20.41 12.67 15.76
C GLU A 168 19.10 12.60 14.94
N ARG A 169 19.05 11.67 13.96
CA ARG A 169 17.86 11.44 13.13
C ARG A 169 16.65 10.99 13.96
N GLY A 170 16.89 10.22 15.03
CA GLY A 170 15.85 9.80 15.97
C GLY A 170 15.25 10.98 16.73
N ARG A 171 16.10 11.91 17.21
CA ARG A 171 15.68 13.16 17.85
C ARG A 171 14.84 14.03 16.92
N ASP A 172 15.33 14.31 15.70
CA ASP A 172 14.63 15.18 14.74
C ASP A 172 13.26 14.63 14.33
N THR A 173 13.17 13.31 14.12
CA THR A 173 11.88 12.66 13.82
C THR A 173 10.90 12.79 15.00
N HIS A 174 11.41 12.65 16.23
CA HIS A 174 10.61 12.82 17.44
C HIS A 174 10.10 14.25 17.59
N GLU A 175 10.97 15.26 17.40
CA GLU A 175 10.61 16.68 17.48
C GLU A 175 9.49 17.02 16.50
N ARG A 176 9.61 16.61 15.23
CA ARG A 176 8.56 16.83 14.22
C ARG A 176 7.23 16.17 14.55
N MET A 177 7.23 15.00 15.20
CA MET A 177 6.02 14.24 15.48
C MET A 177 5.35 14.61 16.81
N LYS A 178 6.14 15.03 17.80
CA LYS A 178 5.67 15.26 19.18
C LYS A 178 5.69 16.73 19.58
N HIS A 179 6.45 17.56 18.87
CA HIS A 179 6.60 18.99 19.12
C HIS A 179 6.43 19.80 17.81
N PRO A 180 5.27 19.71 17.12
CA PRO A 180 5.07 20.36 15.82
C PRO A 180 5.07 21.90 15.86
N GLU A 181 5.01 22.51 17.05
CA GLU A 181 5.01 23.97 17.25
C GLU A 181 6.21 24.49 18.07
N ALA A 182 7.24 23.66 18.28
CA ALA A 182 8.46 24.05 19.01
C ALA A 182 9.49 24.76 18.11
#